data_AF-A0A951T6C3-F1
#
_entry.id   AF-A0A951T6C3-F1
#
_cell.length_a   1.000
_cell.length_b   1.000
_cell.length_c   1.000
_cell.angle_alpha   90.00
_cell.angle_beta   90.00
_cell.angle_gamma   90.00
#
_symmetry.space_group_name_H-M   'P 1'
#
loop_
_entity.id
_entity.type
_entity.pdbx_description
1 polymer ?
#
loop_
_entity_poly.entity_id
_entity_poly.type
_entity_poly.pdbx_seq_one_letter_code
_entity_poly.pdbx_strand_id
1 'polypeptide(L)'
;MTAPRILEEISAKLSELAANSPAKDIEKNVKALLGSAFGKLDLVTREEFEVQREMLLHARQKLFELEERIAALEAEQQRAAGGGDEREFS
;
A
#
# COMPACT_ATOMS: atom_id res chain seq x y z
N MET A 1 -11.37 9.61 0.66
CA MET A 1 -12.59 9.51 1.49
C MET A 1 -12.39 8.34 2.46
N THR A 2 -12.70 8.50 3.74
CA THR A 2 -12.39 7.49 4.78
C THR A 2 -13.47 6.41 4.85
N ALA A 3 -13.08 5.13 4.92
CA ALA A 3 -13.95 3.96 5.09
C ALA A 3 -15.12 4.12 6.11
N PRO A 4 -14.95 4.75 7.29
CA PRO A 4 -16.05 4.98 8.24
C PRO A 4 -17.25 5.75 7.66
N ARG A 5 -17.01 6.74 6.78
CA ARG A 5 -18.08 7.57 6.22
C ARG A 5 -18.97 6.79 5.24
N ILE A 6 -18.37 5.83 4.52
CA ILE A 6 -19.07 4.97 3.57
C ILE A 6 -19.96 3.96 4.32
N LEU A 7 -19.50 3.43 5.46
CA LEU A 7 -20.30 2.52 6.29
C LEU A 7 -21.54 3.21 6.87
N GLU A 8 -21.43 4.46 7.28
CA GLU A 8 -22.56 5.28 7.74
C GLU A 8 -23.60 5.51 6.63
N GLU A 9 -23.15 5.85 5.41
CA GLU A 9 -24.03 6.03 4.25
C GLU A 9 -24.77 4.73 3.85
N ILE A 10 -24.07 3.58 3.90
CA ILE A 10 -24.70 2.28 3.65
C ILE A 10 -25.75 1.99 4.71
N SER A 11 -25.42 2.17 6.00
CA SER A 11 -26.34 1.92 7.11
C SER A 11 -27.62 2.76 7.00
N ALA A 12 -27.47 4.05 6.69
CA ALA A 12 -28.60 4.96 6.47
C ALA A 12 -29.49 4.51 5.31
N LYS A 13 -28.90 4.20 4.15
CA LYS A 13 -29.65 3.71 2.97
C LYS A 13 -30.32 2.35 3.21
N LEU A 14 -29.69 1.46 3.98
CA LEU A 14 -30.25 0.16 4.32
C LEU A 14 -31.49 0.31 5.22
N SER A 15 -31.41 1.21 6.21
CA SER A 15 -32.53 1.52 7.11
C SER A 15 -33.70 2.15 6.36
N GLU A 16 -33.41 3.01 5.38
CA GLU A 16 -34.42 3.65 4.52
C GLU A 16 -35.15 2.65 3.61
N LEU A 17 -34.40 1.70 3.03
CA LEU A 17 -34.97 0.62 2.22
C LEU A 17 -35.82 -0.34 3.05
N ALA A 18 -35.40 -0.66 4.27
CA ALA A 18 -36.14 -1.52 5.17
C ALA A 18 -37.48 -0.89 5.62
N ALA A 19 -37.54 0.44 5.76
CA ALA A 19 -38.75 1.15 6.16
C ALA A 19 -39.76 1.33 5.01
N ASN A 20 -39.30 1.44 3.77
CA ASN A 20 -40.13 1.91 2.65
C ASN A 20 -40.35 0.90 1.52
N SER A 21 -39.72 -0.29 1.54
CA SER A 21 -39.82 -1.26 0.43
C SER A 21 -40.50 -2.58 0.83
N PRO A 22 -41.26 -3.21 -0.10
CA PRO A 22 -41.77 -4.57 0.07
C PRO A 22 -40.61 -5.57 0.29
N ALA A 23 -40.81 -6.57 1.15
CA ALA A 23 -39.78 -7.55 1.53
C ALA A 23 -39.05 -8.21 0.34
N LYS A 24 -39.73 -8.35 -0.81
CA LYS A 24 -39.20 -8.97 -2.03
C LYS A 24 -38.22 -8.06 -2.81
N ASP A 25 -38.34 -6.74 -2.67
CA ASP A 25 -37.49 -5.76 -3.36
C ASP A 25 -36.28 -5.32 -2.51
N ILE A 26 -36.37 -5.53 -1.19
CA ILE A 26 -35.26 -5.26 -0.25
C ILE A 26 -34.02 -6.05 -0.68
N GLU A 27 -34.13 -7.36 -0.91
CA GLU A 27 -32.97 -8.20 -1.24
C GLU A 27 -32.22 -7.69 -2.48
N LYS A 28 -32.96 -7.36 -3.55
CA LYS A 28 -32.40 -6.85 -4.80
C LYS A 28 -31.71 -5.50 -4.61
N ASN A 29 -32.36 -4.57 -3.90
CA ASN A 29 -31.84 -3.22 -3.67
C ASN A 29 -30.62 -3.23 -2.72
N VAL A 30 -30.62 -4.08 -1.70
CA VAL A 30 -29.48 -4.28 -0.79
C VAL A 30 -28.28 -4.82 -1.55
N LYS A 31 -28.47 -5.83 -2.41
CA LYS A 31 -27.37 -6.41 -3.23
C LYS A 31 -26.77 -5.38 -4.18
N ALA A 32 -27.59 -4.54 -4.81
CA ALA A 32 -27.13 -3.45 -5.66
C ALA A 32 -26.37 -2.36 -4.87
N LEU A 33 -26.86 -2.00 -3.67
CA LEU A 33 -26.19 -1.03 -2.80
C LEU A 33 -24.82 -1.51 -2.35
N LEU A 34 -24.73 -2.76 -1.85
CA LEU A 34 -23.47 -3.36 -1.43
C LEU A 34 -22.49 -3.44 -2.59
N GLY A 35 -22.94 -3.85 -3.78
CA GLY A 35 -22.11 -3.82 -4.99
C GLY A 35 -21.57 -2.43 -5.31
N SER A 36 -22.41 -1.40 -5.24
CA SER A 36 -21.98 -0.01 -5.49
C SER A 36 -21.03 0.51 -4.41
N ALA A 37 -21.23 0.10 -3.16
CA ALA A 37 -20.40 0.53 -2.05
C ALA A 37 -19.03 -0.14 -2.06
N PHE A 38 -18.98 -1.45 -2.37
CA PHE A 38 -17.73 -2.16 -2.59
C PHE A 38 -16.97 -1.66 -3.80
N GLY A 39 -17.64 -1.20 -4.87
CA GLY A 39 -16.98 -0.54 -5.99
C GLY A 39 -16.45 0.88 -5.67
N LYS A 40 -16.98 1.54 -4.63
CA LYS A 40 -16.50 2.86 -4.16
C LYS A 40 -15.37 2.76 -3.15
N LEU A 41 -15.29 1.64 -2.44
CA LEU A 41 -14.12 1.26 -1.67
C LEU A 41 -13.10 0.81 -2.71
N ASP A 42 -11.92 1.44 -2.75
CA ASP A 42 -10.84 1.08 -3.67
C ASP A 42 -10.26 -0.30 -3.25
N LEU A 43 -11.08 -1.34 -3.39
CA LEU A 43 -10.84 -2.67 -2.88
C LEU A 43 -9.87 -3.36 -3.82
N VAL A 44 -8.64 -3.55 -3.35
CA VAL A 44 -7.72 -4.48 -3.98
C VAL A 44 -8.13 -5.90 -3.62
N THR A 45 -8.03 -6.80 -4.60
CA THR A 45 -8.20 -8.22 -4.33
C THR A 45 -7.11 -8.69 -3.37
N ARG A 46 -7.37 -9.78 -2.64
CA ARG A 46 -6.35 -10.38 -1.77
C ARG A 46 -5.10 -10.75 -2.59
N GLU A 47 -5.27 -11.24 -3.81
CA GLU A 47 -4.16 -11.61 -4.68
C GLU A 47 -3.28 -10.41 -5.07
N GLU A 48 -3.89 -9.29 -5.48
CA GLU A 48 -3.15 -8.05 -5.77
C GLU A 48 -2.40 -7.51 -4.55
N PHE A 49 -3.00 -7.60 -3.37
CA PHE A 49 -2.34 -7.21 -2.13
C PHE A 49 -1.10 -8.09 -1.84
N GLU A 50 -1.22 -9.41 -2.01
CA GLU A 50 -0.10 -10.34 -1.82
C GLU A 50 1.05 -10.04 -2.80
N VAL A 51 0.73 -9.79 -4.08
CA VAL A 51 1.74 -9.40 -5.10
C VAL A 51 2.43 -8.10 -4.73
N GLN A 52 1.69 -7.07 -4.28
CA GLN A 52 2.29 -5.82 -3.84
C GLN A 52 3.19 -6.02 -2.62
N ARG A 53 2.80 -6.90 -1.68
CA ARG A 53 3.63 -7.23 -0.52
C ARG A 53 4.94 -7.87 -0.94
N GLU A 54 4.92 -8.82 -1.88
CA GLU A 54 6.14 -9.46 -2.39
C GLU A 54 7.04 -8.47 -3.13
N MET A 55 6.48 -7.60 -3.99
CA MET A 55 7.24 -6.54 -4.65
C MET A 55 7.90 -5.60 -3.63
N LEU A 56 7.20 -5.27 -2.54
CA LEU A 56 7.76 -4.42 -1.48
C LEU A 56 8.91 -5.11 -0.74
N LEU A 57 8.80 -6.41 -0.46
CA LEU A 57 9.89 -7.19 0.15
C LEU A 57 11.12 -7.21 -0.75
N HIS A 58 10.94 -7.43 -2.04
CA HIS A 58 12.03 -7.42 -3.01
C HIS A 58 12.67 -6.02 -3.15
N ALA A 59 11.86 -4.95 -3.14
CA ALA A 59 12.37 -3.58 -3.15
C ALA A 59 13.23 -3.28 -1.90
N ARG A 60 12.82 -3.77 -0.72
CA ARG A 60 13.63 -3.64 0.52
C ARG A 60 14.95 -4.40 0.44
N GLN A 61 14.97 -5.60 -0.14
CA GLN A 61 16.20 -6.34 -0.36
C GLN A 61 17.17 -5.59 -1.27
N LYS A 62 16.66 -5.03 -2.38
CA LYS A 62 17.48 -4.21 -3.28
C LYS A 62 18.01 -2.94 -2.61
N LEU A 63 17.21 -2.30 -1.75
CA LEU A 63 17.68 -1.15 -0.98
C LEU A 63 18.87 -1.54 -0.09
N PHE A 64 18.77 -2.65 0.63
CA PHE A 64 19.85 -3.13 1.50
C PHE A 64 21.13 -3.44 0.70
N GLU A 65 21.02 -4.12 -0.44
CA GLU A 65 22.17 -4.40 -1.32
C GLU A 65 22.84 -3.11 -1.82
N LEU A 66 22.04 -2.11 -2.18
CA LEU A 66 22.56 -0.82 -2.62
C LEU A 66 23.23 -0.05 -1.48
N GLU A 67 22.67 -0.08 -0.27
CA GLU A 67 23.27 0.51 0.92
C GLU A 67 24.64 -0.12 1.22
N GLU A 68 24.77 -1.44 1.15
CA GLU A 68 26.05 -2.14 1.32
C GLU A 68 27.08 -1.75 0.24
N ARG A 69 26.65 -1.67 -1.02
CA ARG A 69 27.53 -1.27 -2.13
C ARG A 69 28.02 0.16 -1.96
N ILE A 70 27.15 1.09 -1.54
CA ILE A 70 27.54 2.47 -1.28
C ILE A 70 28.55 2.52 -0.13
N ALA A 71 28.29 1.84 0.98
CA ALA A 71 29.21 1.81 2.12
C ALA A 71 30.60 1.26 1.74
N ALA A 72 30.65 0.21 0.91
CA ALA A 72 31.92 -0.33 0.40
C ALA A 72 32.68 0.69 -0.45
N LEU A 73 31.99 1.38 -1.37
CA LEU A 73 32.58 2.41 -2.22
C LEU A 73 33.08 3.62 -1.41
N GLU A 74 32.30 4.06 -0.41
CA GLU A 74 32.71 5.15 0.49
C GLU A 74 33.97 4.78 1.28
N ALA A 75 34.07 3.53 1.76
CA ALA A 75 35.25 3.03 2.45
C ALA A 75 36.48 2.91 1.51
N GLU A 76 36.29 2.54 0.25
CA GLU A 76 37.35 2.58 -0.76
C GLU A 76 37.83 4.00 -1.05
N GLN A 77 36.93 4.97 -1.19
CA GLN A 77 37.31 6.36 -1.40
C GLN A 77 38.07 6.95 -0.21
N GLN A 78 37.65 6.65 1.02
CA GLN A 78 38.38 7.10 2.22
C GLN A 78 39.79 6.51 2.28
N ARG A 79 39.96 5.23 1.92
CA ARG A 79 41.28 4.60 1.82
C ARG A 79 42.15 5.25 0.74
N ALA A 80 41.57 5.56 -0.42
CA ALA A 80 42.28 6.23 -1.50
C ALA A 80 42.68 7.68 -1.13
N ALA A 81 41.84 8.39 -0.39
CA ALA A 81 42.11 9.75 0.08
C ALA A 81 43.16 9.79 1.20
N GLY A 82 43.19 8.80 2.10
CA GLY A 82 44.19 8.71 3.18
C GLY A 82 45.59 8.31 2.72
N GLY A 83 45.72 7.56 1.61
CA GLY A 83 47.02 7.11 1.07
C GLY A 83 47.76 8.12 0.17
N GLY A 84 47.20 9.32 -0.02
CA GLY A 84 47.83 10.40 -0.79
C GLY A 84 48.78 11.27 0.03
N ASP A 85 48.54 11.41 1.33
CA ASP A 85 49.23 12.37 2.20
C ASP A 85 50.62 11.87 2.68
N GLU A 86 50.82 10.56 2.80
CA GLU A 86 52.09 9.99 3.28
C GLU A 86 53.19 9.88 2.19
N ARG A 87 52.87 10.16 0.92
CA ARG A 87 53.82 10.03 -0.21
C ARG A 87 54.47 11.34 -0.65
N GLU A 88 54.16 12.47 -0.02
CA GLU A 88 54.70 13.79 -0.38
C GLU A 88 55.80 14.30 0.58
N PHE A 89 56.08 13.57 1.67
CA PHE A 89 57.02 13.99 2.73
C PHE A 89 58.24 13.07 2.96
N SER A 90 58.61 12.21 1.99
CA SER A 90 59.83 11.40 2.06
C SER A 90 60.84 11.68 0.96
#